data_AF-A0AAE8M043-F1
#
_entry.id   AF-A0AAE8M043-F1
#
_cell.length_a   1.000
_cell.length_b   1.000
_cell.length_c   1.000
_cell.angle_alpha   90.00
_cell.angle_beta   90.00
_cell.angle_gamma   90.00
#
_symmetry.space_group_name_H-M   'P 1'
#
loop_
_entity.id
_entity.type
_entity.pdbx_description
1 polymer ?
#
loop_
_entity_poly.entity_id
_entity_poly.type
_entity_poly.pdbx_seq_one_letter_code
_entity_poly.pdbx_strand_id
1 'polypeptide(L)'
;MSGANTEKVQENLKKFSAENIDAYVQVSTFADDIQDRGGRSKLSDIPAPDIEWPDDPIDPVEPVYAALQTKKEILEDLHRLCAAAEKAGDKALEDVIKSRFLRKETRHVKDLGDLLQQCVRISKQAGHGLYHLDKELRANNGIVPWANFNDPDKSDELLRGVVADLYKAAV
;
A
#
# COMPACT_ATOMS: atom_id res chain seq x y z
N MET A 1 -17.78 30.05 2.65
CA MET A 1 -17.44 29.01 3.66
C MET A 1 -16.86 27.74 3.04
N SER A 2 -16.30 27.78 1.81
CA SER A 2 -15.85 26.57 1.09
C SER A 2 -14.36 26.23 1.26
N GLY A 3 -13.49 27.23 1.48
CA GLY A 3 -12.03 27.03 1.47
C GLY A 3 -11.44 26.34 2.71
N ALA A 4 -12.08 26.45 3.88
CA ALA A 4 -11.55 25.88 5.13
C ALA A 4 -11.68 24.34 5.22
N ASN A 5 -12.53 23.74 4.37
CA ASN A 5 -12.72 22.29 4.35
C ASN A 5 -11.75 21.60 3.39
N THR A 6 -11.38 22.26 2.28
CA THR A 6 -10.41 21.74 1.30
C THR A 6 -8.98 21.75 1.83
N GLU A 7 -8.56 22.77 2.58
CA GLU A 7 -7.22 22.80 3.21
C GLU A 7 -7.02 21.66 4.20
N LYS A 8 -8.05 21.35 5.02
CA LYS A 8 -8.02 20.21 5.93
C LYS A 8 -8.00 18.88 5.20
N VAL A 9 -8.68 18.75 4.07
CA VAL A 9 -8.63 17.53 3.23
C VAL A 9 -7.20 17.33 2.70
N GLN A 10 -6.56 18.39 2.20
CA GLN A 10 -5.18 18.31 1.72
C GLN A 10 -4.16 18.00 2.84
N GLU A 11 -4.28 18.62 4.01
CA GLU A 11 -3.42 18.35 5.16
C GLU A 11 -3.52 16.87 5.61
N ASN A 12 -4.72 16.28 5.51
CA ASN A 12 -4.94 14.89 5.89
C ASN A 12 -4.50 13.89 4.81
N LEU A 13 -4.62 14.23 3.53
CA LEU A 13 -3.98 13.47 2.45
C LEU A 13 -2.45 13.47 2.59
N LYS A 14 -1.86 14.59 2.99
CA LYS A 14 -0.43 14.68 3.34
C LYS A 14 -0.10 13.78 4.54
N LYS A 15 -0.97 13.73 5.56
CA LYS A 15 -0.80 12.84 6.72
C LYS A 15 -0.93 11.35 6.36
N PHE A 16 -1.85 10.98 5.46
CA PHE A 16 -1.95 9.63 4.90
C PHE A 16 -0.71 9.26 4.08
N SER A 17 -0.20 10.18 3.25
CA SER A 17 1.06 10.02 2.54
C SER A 17 2.25 9.86 3.50
N ALA A 18 2.24 10.55 4.65
CA ALA A 18 3.23 10.38 5.70
C ALA A 18 3.07 9.05 6.45
N GLU A 19 1.86 8.54 6.70
CA GLU A 19 1.65 7.23 7.32
C GLU A 19 2.09 6.05 6.40
N ASN A 20 2.26 6.28 5.09
CA ASN A 20 3.01 5.39 4.18
C ASN A 20 4.55 5.37 4.42
N ILE A 21 5.03 5.88 5.56
CA ILE A 21 6.34 5.59 6.20
C ILE A 21 6.69 4.09 6.24
N ASP A 22 5.76 3.20 5.92
CA ASP A 22 6.02 1.80 5.65
C ASP A 22 7.21 1.53 4.71
N ALA A 23 7.48 2.42 3.74
CA ALA A 23 8.68 2.31 2.90
C ALA A 23 10.00 2.46 3.70
N TYR A 24 10.05 3.36 4.68
CA TYR A 24 11.22 3.54 5.55
C TYR A 24 11.42 2.32 6.47
N VAL A 25 10.33 1.76 6.99
CA VAL A 25 10.36 0.53 7.79
C VAL A 25 10.85 -0.65 6.95
N GLN A 26 10.43 -0.75 5.68
CA GLN A 26 10.93 -1.78 4.76
C GLN A 26 12.42 -1.61 4.45
N VAL A 27 12.88 -0.39 4.18
CA VAL A 27 14.31 -0.11 3.90
C VAL A 27 15.19 -0.39 5.11
N SER A 28 14.78 0.02 6.31
CA SER A 28 15.52 -0.27 7.55
C SER A 28 15.59 -1.78 7.82
N THR A 29 14.46 -2.48 7.72
CA THR A 29 14.42 -3.96 7.88
C THR A 29 15.34 -4.66 6.88
N PHE A 30 15.36 -4.22 5.62
CA PHE A 30 16.24 -4.81 4.60
C PHE A 30 17.72 -4.48 4.84
N ALA A 31 18.03 -3.27 5.32
CA ALA A 31 19.40 -2.90 5.68
C ALA A 31 19.93 -3.73 6.85
N ASP A 32 19.09 -4.01 7.85
CA ASP A 32 19.42 -4.90 8.98
C ASP A 32 19.67 -6.33 8.48
N ASP A 33 18.78 -6.88 7.64
CA ASP A 33 18.97 -8.20 7.01
C ASP A 33 20.28 -8.27 6.19
N ILE A 34 20.71 -7.18 5.54
CA ILE A 34 22.01 -7.12 4.84
C ILE A 34 23.17 -7.14 5.84
N GLN A 35 23.09 -6.38 6.92
CA GLN A 35 24.15 -6.27 7.93
C GLN A 35 24.34 -7.60 8.68
N ASP A 36 23.26 -8.26 9.08
CA ASP A 36 23.27 -9.55 9.76
C ASP A 36 23.95 -10.64 8.93
N ARG A 37 23.90 -10.51 7.61
CA ARG A 37 24.53 -11.41 6.65
C ARG A 37 25.98 -11.04 6.33
N GLY A 38 26.55 -10.05 7.03
CA GLY A 38 27.90 -9.54 6.82
C GLY A 38 28.06 -8.64 5.59
N GLY A 39 26.95 -8.25 4.97
CA GLY A 39 26.92 -7.31 3.85
C GLY A 39 27.11 -5.86 4.31
N ARG A 40 27.35 -4.96 3.35
CA ARG A 40 27.44 -3.52 3.60
C ARG A 40 26.38 -2.80 2.76
N SER A 41 25.42 -2.17 3.44
CA SER A 41 24.48 -1.27 2.78
C SER A 41 25.19 0.00 2.33
N LYS A 42 25.03 0.35 1.06
CA LYS A 42 25.49 1.61 0.48
C LYS A 42 24.27 2.40 0.03
N LEU A 43 23.98 3.47 0.75
CA LEU A 43 22.89 4.38 0.39
C LEU A 43 23.32 5.20 -0.84
N SER A 44 22.45 5.27 -1.82
CA SER A 44 22.58 6.16 -2.98
C SER A 44 21.76 7.43 -2.75
N ASP A 45 22.07 8.48 -3.50
CA ASP A 45 21.29 9.71 -3.48
C ASP A 45 19.85 9.44 -3.93
N ILE A 46 18.89 10.03 -3.20
CA ILE A 46 17.47 9.96 -3.53
C ILE A 46 17.08 11.33 -4.09
N PRO A 47 16.74 11.44 -5.39
CA PRO A 47 16.33 12.71 -5.97
C PRO A 47 14.97 13.14 -5.41
N ALA A 48 14.77 14.45 -5.30
CA ALA A 48 13.45 14.99 -5.00
C ALA A 48 12.47 14.62 -6.14
N PRO A 49 11.24 14.19 -5.83
CA PRO A 49 10.25 13.90 -6.84
C PRO A 49 9.82 15.19 -7.55
N ASP A 50 9.87 15.20 -8.88
CA ASP A 50 9.46 16.32 -9.74
C ASP A 50 7.99 16.16 -10.17
N ILE A 51 7.10 16.13 -9.18
CA ILE A 51 5.67 15.88 -9.39
C ILE A 51 4.86 16.93 -8.63
N GLU A 52 4.03 17.67 -9.35
CA GLU A 52 3.03 18.58 -8.80
C GLU A 52 1.63 18.15 -9.25
N TRP A 53 0.66 18.23 -8.33
CA TRP A 53 -0.73 17.87 -8.61
C TRP A 53 -1.60 19.15 -8.63
N PRO A 54 -2.52 19.31 -9.60
CA PRO A 54 -3.39 20.47 -9.64
C PRO A 54 -4.28 20.60 -8.40
N ASP A 55 -4.38 21.82 -7.86
CA ASP A 55 -5.23 22.11 -6.69
C ASP A 55 -6.70 22.42 -7.06
N ASP A 56 -6.99 22.79 -8.32
CA ASP A 56 -8.34 23.12 -8.79
C ASP A 56 -8.56 22.72 -10.26
N PRO A 57 -9.52 21.84 -10.59
CA PRO A 57 -10.27 21.00 -9.65
C PRO A 57 -9.37 19.91 -9.04
N ILE A 58 -9.60 19.57 -7.77
CA ILE A 58 -8.92 18.44 -7.13
C ILE A 58 -9.34 17.13 -7.83
N ASP A 59 -8.38 16.47 -8.48
CA ASP A 59 -8.57 15.13 -9.06
C ASP A 59 -7.71 14.10 -8.31
N PRO A 60 -8.34 13.13 -7.60
CA PRO A 60 -7.61 12.08 -6.90
C PRO A 60 -7.07 10.99 -7.83
N VAL A 61 -7.47 10.95 -9.11
CA VAL A 61 -7.15 9.83 -10.01
C VAL A 61 -5.66 9.80 -10.36
N GLU A 62 -5.10 10.92 -10.83
CA GLU A 62 -3.68 10.95 -11.23
C GLU A 62 -2.70 10.66 -10.07
N PRO A 63 -2.88 11.25 -8.86
CA PRO A 63 -2.02 10.94 -7.72
C PRO A 63 -2.06 9.46 -7.31
N VAL A 64 -3.26 8.87 -7.27
CA VAL A 64 -3.44 7.46 -6.88
C VAL A 64 -2.89 6.54 -7.96
N TYR A 65 -3.04 6.90 -9.24
CA TYR A 65 -2.46 6.15 -10.35
C TYR A 65 -0.93 6.17 -10.31
N ALA A 66 -0.31 7.32 -10.06
CA ALA A 66 1.13 7.44 -9.90
C ALA A 66 1.64 6.58 -8.72
N ALA A 67 0.96 6.63 -7.57
CA ALA A 67 1.30 5.78 -6.43
C ALA A 67 1.20 4.27 -6.76
N LEU A 68 0.15 3.87 -7.49
CA LEU A 68 0.00 2.48 -7.96
C LEU A 68 1.14 2.07 -8.89
N GLN A 69 1.55 2.96 -9.80
CA GLN A 69 2.63 2.69 -10.75
C GLN A 69 3.97 2.50 -10.03
N THR A 70 4.32 3.39 -9.10
CA THR A 70 5.51 3.24 -8.25
C THR A 70 5.49 1.93 -7.48
N LYS A 71 4.33 1.52 -6.95
CA LYS A 71 4.21 0.24 -6.22
C LYS A 71 4.36 -0.99 -7.11
N LYS A 72 3.90 -0.92 -8.36
CA LYS A 72 4.16 -1.99 -9.35
C LYS A 72 5.65 -2.09 -9.69
N GLU A 73 6.32 -0.96 -9.88
CA GLU A 73 7.76 -0.92 -10.16
C GLU A 73 8.58 -1.54 -9.02
N ILE A 74 8.24 -1.20 -7.77
CA ILE A 74 8.84 -1.83 -6.58
C ILE A 74 8.59 -3.34 -6.57
N LEU A 75 7.37 -3.79 -6.87
CA LEU A 75 7.05 -5.22 -6.93
C LEU A 75 7.85 -5.94 -8.01
N GLU A 76 8.02 -5.33 -9.19
CA GLU A 76 8.87 -5.86 -10.26
C GLU A 76 10.33 -5.95 -9.84
N ASP A 77 10.86 -4.95 -9.14
CA ASP A 77 12.23 -4.95 -8.63
C ASP A 77 12.44 -6.03 -7.56
N LEU A 78 11.44 -6.28 -6.70
CA LEU A 78 11.47 -7.40 -5.75
C LEU A 78 11.48 -8.76 -6.47
N HIS A 79 10.74 -8.90 -7.57
CA HIS A 79 10.80 -10.11 -8.40
C HIS A 79 12.18 -10.29 -9.05
N ARG A 80 12.79 -9.21 -9.56
CA ARG A 80 14.16 -9.25 -10.10
C ARG A 80 15.18 -9.62 -9.03
N LEU A 81 15.05 -9.06 -7.83
CA LEU A 81 15.91 -9.38 -6.68
C LEU A 81 15.76 -10.85 -6.27
N CYS A 82 14.52 -11.36 -6.20
CA CYS A 82 14.24 -12.76 -5.91
C CYS A 82 14.86 -13.70 -6.96
N ALA A 83 14.76 -13.36 -8.26
CA ALA A 83 15.37 -14.13 -9.33
C ALA A 83 16.91 -14.10 -9.26
N ALA A 84 17.50 -12.98 -8.85
CA ALA A 84 18.95 -12.87 -8.62
C ALA A 84 19.39 -13.77 -7.44
N ALA A 85 18.63 -13.79 -6.34
CA ALA A 85 18.88 -14.67 -5.20
C ALA A 85 18.78 -16.16 -5.60
N GLU A 86 17.77 -16.53 -6.37
CA GLU A 86 17.59 -17.88 -6.88
C GLU A 86 18.78 -18.32 -7.76
N LYS A 87 19.21 -17.46 -8.69
CA LYS A 87 20.38 -17.72 -9.56
C LYS A 87 21.68 -17.85 -8.76
N ALA A 88 21.81 -17.14 -7.65
CA ALA A 88 22.95 -17.23 -6.73
C ALA A 88 22.88 -18.46 -5.81
N GLY A 89 21.77 -19.22 -5.81
CA GLY A 89 21.55 -20.35 -4.89
C GLY A 89 21.27 -19.92 -3.44
N ASP A 90 20.91 -18.65 -3.23
CA ASP A 90 20.75 -18.04 -1.91
C ASP A 90 19.32 -18.20 -1.37
N LYS A 91 19.04 -19.39 -0.85
CA LYS A 91 17.69 -19.77 -0.38
C LYS A 91 17.20 -18.99 0.83
N ALA A 92 18.10 -18.52 1.68
CA ALA A 92 17.74 -17.70 2.83
C ALA A 92 17.25 -16.31 2.39
N LEU A 93 17.95 -15.67 1.45
CA LEU A 93 17.51 -14.40 0.88
C LEU A 93 16.21 -14.54 0.09
N GLU A 94 16.08 -15.61 -0.69
CA GLU A 94 14.84 -15.93 -1.42
C GLU A 94 13.63 -16.00 -0.48
N ASP A 95 13.76 -16.69 0.65
CA ASP A 95 12.68 -16.84 1.64
C ASP A 95 12.31 -15.51 2.30
N VAL A 96 13.30 -14.69 2.67
CA VAL A 96 13.08 -13.35 3.24
C VAL A 96 12.34 -12.45 2.25
N ILE A 97 12.77 -12.40 0.99
CA ILE A 97 12.13 -11.58 -0.05
C ILE A 97 10.68 -12.02 -0.26
N LYS A 98 10.44 -13.33 -0.37
CA LYS A 98 9.09 -13.89 -0.60
C LYS A 98 8.15 -13.66 0.58
N SER A 99 8.58 -13.99 1.78
CA SER A 99 7.75 -13.99 2.98
C SER A 99 7.44 -12.59 3.49
N ARG A 100 8.43 -11.68 3.48
CA ARG A 100 8.31 -10.34 4.09
C ARG A 100 7.93 -9.25 3.09
N PHE A 101 8.51 -9.27 1.89
CA PHE A 101 8.42 -8.13 0.96
C PHE A 101 7.42 -8.37 -0.17
N LEU A 102 7.55 -9.47 -0.92
CA LEU A 102 6.67 -9.76 -2.08
C LEU A 102 5.20 -9.88 -1.67
N ARG A 103 4.92 -10.58 -0.56
CA ARG A 103 3.57 -10.72 -0.02
C ARG A 103 2.93 -9.35 0.28
N LYS A 104 3.70 -8.48 0.93
CA LYS A 104 3.25 -7.17 1.37
C LYS A 104 3.02 -6.23 0.19
N GLU A 105 3.97 -6.16 -0.74
CA GLU A 105 3.84 -5.28 -1.91
C GLU A 105 2.74 -5.75 -2.87
N THR A 106 2.50 -7.07 -2.98
CA THR A 106 1.33 -7.58 -3.74
C THR A 106 0.01 -7.07 -3.15
N ARG A 107 -0.11 -7.04 -1.81
CA ARG A 107 -1.28 -6.48 -1.12
C ARG A 107 -1.41 -4.98 -1.37
N HIS A 108 -0.32 -4.21 -1.29
CA HIS A 108 -0.35 -2.78 -1.56
C HIS A 108 -0.79 -2.45 -3.00
N VAL A 109 -0.30 -3.20 -3.99
CA VAL A 109 -0.73 -3.04 -5.40
C VAL A 109 -2.23 -3.30 -5.54
N LYS A 110 -2.76 -4.33 -4.88
CA LYS A 110 -4.20 -4.64 -4.86
C LYS A 110 -5.01 -3.50 -4.22
N ASP A 111 -4.60 -3.05 -3.03
CA ASP A 111 -5.31 -2.01 -2.28
C ASP A 111 -5.34 -0.67 -3.03
N LEU A 112 -4.21 -0.26 -3.64
CA LEU A 112 -4.15 0.93 -4.50
C LEU A 112 -4.94 0.76 -5.79
N GLY A 113 -4.95 -0.43 -6.38
CA GLY A 113 -5.77 -0.74 -7.55
C GLY A 113 -7.27 -0.59 -7.26
N ASP A 114 -7.72 -1.07 -6.10
CA ASP A 114 -9.12 -0.93 -5.70
C ASP A 114 -9.45 0.53 -5.30
N LEU A 115 -8.52 1.25 -4.66
CA LEU A 115 -8.68 2.69 -4.37
C LEU A 115 -8.81 3.50 -5.66
N LEU A 116 -7.96 3.24 -6.67
CA LEU A 116 -8.04 3.89 -7.97
C LEU A 116 -9.41 3.69 -8.63
N GLN A 117 -9.97 2.49 -8.54
CA GLN A 117 -11.32 2.23 -9.07
C GLN A 117 -12.39 3.10 -8.39
N GLN A 118 -12.27 3.36 -7.09
CA GLN A 118 -13.18 4.28 -6.39
C GLN A 118 -12.95 5.73 -6.80
N CYS A 119 -11.69 6.16 -6.91
CA CYS A 119 -11.34 7.49 -7.40
C CYS A 119 -11.94 7.77 -8.79
N VAL A 120 -11.81 6.81 -9.73
CA VAL A 120 -12.40 6.90 -11.08
C VAL A 120 -13.93 6.88 -11.04
N ARG A 121 -14.53 6.17 -10.07
CA ARG A 121 -15.99 6.11 -9.91
C ARG A 121 -16.55 7.46 -9.47
N ILE A 122 -15.89 8.11 -8.51
CA ILE A 122 -16.36 9.37 -7.92
C ILE A 122 -15.91 10.61 -8.71
N SER A 123 -14.84 10.53 -9.51
CA SER A 123 -14.35 11.67 -10.32
C SER A 123 -15.34 12.17 -11.37
N LYS A 124 -16.37 11.36 -11.68
CA LYS A 124 -17.45 11.72 -12.60
C LYS A 124 -18.45 12.74 -12.03
N GLN A 125 -18.44 13.01 -10.71
CA GLN A 125 -19.37 13.93 -10.05
C GLN A 125 -18.62 14.95 -9.17
N ALA A 126 -19.10 16.19 -9.15
CA ALA A 126 -18.43 17.28 -8.46
C ALA A 126 -18.37 17.08 -6.93
N GLY A 127 -17.15 16.88 -6.40
CA GLY A 127 -16.74 17.13 -5.01
C GLY A 127 -17.33 16.27 -3.89
N HIS A 128 -18.59 15.85 -3.96
CA HIS A 128 -19.29 15.16 -2.87
C HIS A 128 -18.78 13.72 -2.67
N GLY A 129 -18.53 13.00 -3.77
CA GLY A 129 -17.96 11.66 -3.71
C GLY A 129 -16.54 11.67 -3.14
N LEU A 130 -15.73 12.67 -3.53
CA LEU A 130 -14.38 12.87 -2.99
C LEU A 130 -14.40 13.12 -1.48
N TYR A 131 -15.33 13.96 -1.01
CA TYR A 131 -15.50 14.20 0.42
C TYR A 131 -15.84 12.93 1.21
N HIS A 132 -16.73 12.07 0.70
CA HIS A 132 -17.06 10.80 1.37
C HIS A 132 -15.89 9.82 1.35
N LEU A 133 -15.19 9.70 0.21
CA LEU A 133 -13.99 8.86 0.13
C LEU A 133 -12.93 9.31 1.15
N ASP A 134 -12.66 10.61 1.21
CA ASP A 134 -11.70 11.17 2.17
C ASP A 134 -12.17 10.97 3.63
N LYS A 135 -13.47 11.08 3.90
CA LYS A 135 -14.03 10.78 5.22
C LYS A 135 -13.84 9.32 5.63
N GLU A 136 -14.06 8.38 4.71
CA GLU A 136 -13.85 6.94 4.94
C GLU A 136 -12.38 6.63 5.16
N LEU A 137 -11.48 7.19 4.35
CA LEU A 137 -10.03 7.04 4.53
C LEU A 137 -9.60 7.57 5.91
N ARG A 138 -10.11 8.74 6.33
CA ARG A 138 -9.85 9.30 7.67
C ARG A 138 -10.36 8.40 8.80
N ALA A 139 -11.53 7.79 8.65
CA ALA A 139 -12.11 6.91 9.66
C ALA A 139 -11.34 5.59 9.83
N ASN A 140 -10.59 5.17 8.80
CA ASN A 140 -9.91 3.89 8.75
C ASN A 140 -8.37 4.04 8.67
N ASN A 141 -7.79 5.15 9.13
CA ASN A 141 -6.34 5.40 9.11
C ASN A 141 -5.71 5.18 7.72
N GLY A 142 -6.41 5.61 6.67
CA GLY A 142 -5.94 5.46 5.30
C GLY A 142 -6.06 4.06 4.70
N ILE A 143 -6.50 3.08 5.49
CA ILE A 143 -6.79 1.73 5.01
C ILE A 143 -8.19 1.75 4.44
N VAL A 144 -8.33 1.45 3.15
CA VAL A 144 -9.67 1.31 2.56
C VAL A 144 -10.41 0.15 3.24
N PRO A 145 -11.70 0.26 3.61
CA PRO A 145 -12.41 -0.79 4.33
C PRO A 145 -12.35 -2.18 3.67
N TRP A 146 -12.25 -2.21 2.34
CA TRP A 146 -12.10 -3.46 1.59
C TRP A 146 -10.68 -4.03 1.52
N ALA A 147 -9.64 -3.30 1.93
CA ALA A 147 -8.27 -3.82 2.03
C ALA A 147 -8.14 -4.96 3.06
N ASN A 148 -9.08 -5.06 4.00
CA ASN A 148 -9.18 -6.21 4.91
C ASN A 148 -9.65 -7.48 4.19
N PHE A 149 -10.44 -7.37 3.12
CA PHE A 149 -10.83 -8.51 2.28
C PHE A 149 -9.71 -8.96 1.34
N ASN A 150 -8.73 -8.09 1.09
CA ASN A 150 -7.54 -8.40 0.29
C ASN A 150 -6.45 -9.11 1.13
N ASP A 151 -6.65 -9.29 2.43
CA ASP A 151 -5.75 -10.02 3.31
C ASP A 151 -6.16 -11.51 3.39
N PRO A 152 -5.40 -12.43 2.78
CA PRO A 152 -5.77 -13.84 2.77
C PRO A 152 -5.79 -14.47 4.17
N ASP A 153 -5.00 -13.96 5.13
CA ASP A 153 -4.99 -14.52 6.49
C ASP A 153 -6.30 -14.19 7.22
N LYS A 154 -6.85 -13.00 6.99
CA LYS A 154 -8.15 -12.60 7.57
C LYS A 154 -9.31 -13.37 6.95
N SER A 155 -9.28 -13.63 5.63
CA SER A 155 -10.30 -14.48 5.02
C SER A 155 -10.27 -15.90 5.57
N ASP A 156 -9.07 -16.47 5.80
CA ASP A 156 -8.91 -17.79 6.38
C ASP A 156 -9.38 -17.85 7.83
N GLU A 157 -9.10 -16.81 8.63
CA GLU A 157 -9.59 -16.69 10.01
C GLU A 157 -11.13 -16.63 10.07
N LEU A 158 -11.75 -15.83 9.21
CA LEU A 158 -13.21 -15.76 9.10
C LEU A 158 -13.81 -17.11 8.68
N LEU A 159 -13.23 -17.80 7.70
CA LEU A 159 -13.68 -19.12 7.26
C LEU A 159 -13.57 -20.15 8.39
N ARG A 160 -12.47 -20.14 9.17
CA ARG A 160 -12.31 -21.02 10.33
C ARG A 160 -13.37 -20.76 11.39
N GLY A 161 -13.68 -19.50 11.66
CA GLY A 161 -14.76 -19.10 12.58
C GLY A 161 -16.12 -19.63 12.12
N VAL A 162 -16.48 -19.41 10.85
CA VAL A 162 -17.73 -19.91 10.26
C VAL A 162 -17.82 -21.43 10.33
N VAL A 163 -16.74 -22.16 10.01
CA VAL A 163 -16.70 -23.62 10.10
C VAL A 163 -16.90 -24.10 11.53
N ALA A 164 -16.29 -23.45 12.52
CA ALA A 164 -16.44 -23.79 13.93
C ALA A 164 -17.88 -23.56 14.42
N ASP A 165 -18.52 -22.48 14.01
CA ASP A 165 -19.91 -22.16 14.38
C ASP A 165 -20.91 -23.10 13.71
N LEU A 166 -20.69 -23.45 12.44
CA LEU A 166 -21.48 -24.48 11.74
C LEU A 166 -21.35 -25.84 12.41
N TYR A 167 -20.14 -26.22 12.84
CA TYR A 167 -19.92 -27.47 13.56
C TYR A 167 -20.66 -27.50 14.91
N LYS A 168 -20.62 -26.40 15.67
CA LYS A 168 -21.38 -26.27 16.93
C LYS A 168 -22.89 -26.27 16.74
N ALA A 169 -23.39 -25.80 15.59
CA ALA A 169 -24.82 -25.81 15.28
C ALA A 169 -25.32 -27.19 14.79
N ALA A 170 -24.41 -28.06 14.33
CA ALA A 170 -24.71 -29.38 13.80
C ALA A 170 -24.57 -30.52 14.83
N VAL A 171 -23.99 -30.24 16.00
CA VAL A 171 -23.80 -31.17 17.13
C VAL A 171 -24.67 -30.75 18.30
#